data_AF-A0A8T6S9V9-F1
#
_entry.id   AF-A0A8T6S9V9-F1
#
_cell.length_a   1.000
_cell.length_b   1.000
_cell.length_c   1.000
_cell.angle_alpha   90.00
_cell.angle_beta   90.00
_cell.angle_gamma   90.00
#
_symmetry.space_group_name_H-M   'P 1'
#
loop_
_entity.id
_entity.type
_entity.pdbx_description
1 polymer ?
#
loop_
_entity_poly.entity_id
_entity_poly.type
_entity_poly.pdbx_seq_one_letter_code
_entity_poly.pdbx_strand_id
1 'polypeptide(L)' 'MDERKWIAFRGKIGADGRITLPKPIRESEDLKEGDFVDVKVRKVE' A
#
# COMPACT_ATOMS: atom_id res chain seq x y z
N MET A 1 -12.14 -14.51 -14.62
CA MET A 1 -11.36 -14.48 -13.36
C MET A 1 -10.78 -13.09 -13.28
N ASP A 2 -11.14 -12.34 -12.25
CA ASP A 2 -10.65 -10.98 -12.03
C ASP A 2 -9.20 -11.09 -11.54
N GLU A 3 -8.22 -10.91 -12.42
CA GLU A 3 -6.79 -10.95 -12.08
C GLU A 3 -6.40 -9.68 -11.31
N ARG A 4 -6.91 -9.52 -10.09
CA ARG A 4 -6.53 -8.41 -9.21
C ARG A 4 -5.07 -8.58 -8.79
N LYS A 5 -4.19 -7.84 -9.46
CA LYS A 5 -2.75 -7.81 -9.18
C LYS A 5 -2.48 -6.96 -7.94
N TRP A 6 -1.91 -7.58 -6.91
CA TRP A 6 -1.49 -6.88 -5.69
C TRP A 6 -0.08 -6.30 -5.85
N ILE A 7 0.14 -5.11 -5.30
CA ILE A 7 1.46 -4.48 -5.25
C ILE A 7 2.06 -4.72 -3.87
N ALA A 8 3.29 -5.26 -3.85
CA ALA A 8 4.03 -5.53 -2.64
C ALA A 8 5.14 -4.51 -2.45
N PHE A 9 5.25 -3.95 -1.24
CA PHE A 9 6.39 -3.13 -0.82
C PHE A 9 6.72 -3.42 0.65
N ARG A 10 7.96 -3.12 1.06
CA ARG A 10 8.37 -3.20 2.47
C ARG A 10 8.35 -1.79 3.06
N GLY A 11 7.51 -1.58 4.05
CA GLY A 11 7.46 -0.36 4.86
C GLY A 11 7.70 -0.68 6.33
N LYS A 12 8.30 0.27 7.06
CA LYS A 12 8.30 0.20 8.53
C LYS A 12 6.99 0.77 9.05
N ILE A 13 6.50 0.20 10.15
CA ILE A 13 5.41 0.79 10.92
C ILE A 13 5.95 2.04 11.62
N GLY A 14 5.36 3.20 11.33
CA GLY A 14 5.67 4.47 11.96
C GLY A 14 4.84 4.72 13.23
N ALA A 15 4.83 5.98 13.67
CA ALA A 15 3.97 6.41 14.78
C ALA A 15 2.49 6.06 14.49
N ASP A 16 1.78 5.68 15.56
CA ASP A 16 0.35 5.35 15.53
C ASP A 16 -0.03 4.27 14.50
N GLY A 17 0.90 3.35 14.19
CA GLY A 17 0.64 2.25 13.26
C GLY A 17 0.63 2.66 11.78
N ARG A 18 1.06 3.88 11.44
CA ARG A 18 1.01 4.39 10.05
C ARG A 18 2.06 3.73 9.16
N ILE A 19 1.68 3.44 7.92
CA ILE A 19 2.60 3.05 6.84
C ILE A 19 2.51 4.11 5.75
N THR A 20 3.65 4.65 5.35
CA THR A 20 3.72 5.58 4.22
C THR A 20 3.78 4.80 2.92
N LEU A 21 2.80 4.99 2.05
CA LEU A 21 2.82 4.44 0.70
C LEU A 21 3.84 5.21 -0.16
N PRO A 22 4.86 4.53 -0.75
CA PRO A 22 5.86 5.17 -1.58
C PRO A 22 5.24 5.97 -2.74
N LYS A 23 5.81 7.14 -3.03
CA LYS A 23 5.36 8.01 -4.15
C LYS A 23 5.21 7.26 -5.48
N PRO A 24 6.15 6.40 -5.91
CA PRO A 24 6.01 5.68 -7.18
C PRO A 24 4.78 4.77 -7.27
N ILE A 25 4.38 4.15 -6.16
CA ILE A 25 3.20 3.28 -6.11
C ILE A 25 1.92 4.11 -6.15
N ARG A 26 1.90 5.25 -5.44
CA ARG A 26 0.76 6.18 -5.52
C ARG A 26 0.54 6.71 -6.94
N GLU A 27 1.63 7.04 -7.63
CA GLU A 27 1.56 7.55 -9.01
C GLU A 27 1.22 6.45 -10.02
N SER A 28 1.73 5.22 -9.87
CA SER A 28 1.41 4.13 -10.81
C SER A 28 -0.05 3.69 -10.74
N GLU A 29 -0.64 3.73 -9.55
CA GLU A 29 -2.01 3.30 -9.29
C GLU A 29 -3.02 4.46 -9.27
N ASP A 30 -2.59 5.69 -9.60
CA ASP A 30 -3.41 6.93 -9.57
C ASP A 30 -4.17 7.13 -8.24
N LEU A 31 -3.54 6.76 -7.11
CA LEU A 31 -4.15 6.83 -5.78
C LEU A 31 -4.21 8.27 -5.28
N LYS A 32 -5.42 8.72 -4.96
CA LYS A 32 -5.74 10.08 -4.51
C LYS A 32 -6.25 10.09 -3.08
N GLU A 33 -6.23 11.28 -2.49
CA GLU A 33 -6.84 11.49 -1.18
C GLU A 33 -8.34 11.18 -1.26
N GLY A 34 -8.83 10.34 -0.34
CA GLY A 34 -10.23 9.90 -0.31
C GLY A 34 -10.50 8.55 -0.96
N ASP A 35 -9.56 7.99 -1.71
CA ASP A 35 -9.74 6.67 -2.32
C ASP A 35 -9.69 5.54 -1.28
N PHE A 36 -10.56 4.55 -1.46
CA PHE A 36 -10.51 3.31 -0.69
C PHE A 36 -9.58 2.31 -1.37
N VAL A 37 -8.73 1.65 -0.58
CA VAL A 37 -7.82 0.61 -1.06
C VAL A 37 -7.95 -0.65 -0.23
N ASP A 38 -7.84 -1.79 -0.90
CA ASP A 38 -7.65 -3.08 -0.24
C ASP A 38 -6.16 -3.25 0.12
N VAL A 39 -5.86 -3.64 1.36
CA VAL A 39 -4.48 -3.81 1.85
C VAL A 39 -4.26 -5.18 2.51
N LYS A 40 -3.09 -5.77 2.24
CA LYS A 40 -2.61 -7.00 2.90
C LYS A 40 -1.27 -6.73 3.58
N VAL A 41 -1.17 -7.06 4.86
CA VAL A 41 0.04 -6.82 5.68
C VAL A 41 0.60 -8.14 6.16
N ARG A 42 1.93 -8.31 6.05
CA ARG A 42 2.67 -9.45 6.62
C ARG A 42 3.89 -8.94 7.37
N LYS A 43 4.01 -9.27 8.66
CA LYS A 43 5.23 -9.01 9.44
C LYS A 43 6.39 -9.83 8.85
N VAL A 44 7.55 -9.20 8.71
CA VAL A 44 8.80 -9.86 8.29
C VAL A 44 9.81 -9.72 9.43
N GLU A 45 10.57 -10.79 9.68
CA GLU A 45 11.65 -10.85 10.67
C GLU A 45 13.01 -10.57 10.03
#